data_AF-A0A958X5W5-F1
#
_entry.id   AF-A0A958X5W5-F1
#
_cell.length_a   1.000
_cell.length_b   1.000
_cell.length_c   1.000
_cell.angle_alpha   90.00
_cell.angle_beta   90.00
_cell.angle_gamma   90.00
#
_symmetry.space_group_name_H-M   'P 1'
#
loop_
_entity.id
_entity.type
_entity.pdbx_description
1 polymer ?
#
loop_
_entity_poly.entity_id
_entity_poly.type
_entity_poly.pdbx_seq_one_letter_code
_entity_poly.pdbx_strand_id
1 'polypeptide(L)'
;MKINQLFLIYMLLFANSAIAQDVNKDLHTSSISIFKNGTAFFIKSGKVPTEDKVYRMTEHIPSALFGTFWLSSPSNELNNVSSYIDTLESSEKMLANSIAEMLSANLGQRVKLHIGESEVVEGVVEELGKMEDVRLISPRQSIINLRMDGKWLTLTVQEIRRIEFTEPPNRYY
;
A
#
# COMPACT_ATOMS: atom_id res chain seq x y z
N MET A 1 -20.60 34.69 34.20
CA MET A 1 -20.53 34.56 32.73
C MET A 1 -19.40 33.57 32.33
N LYS A 2 -19.45 32.30 32.77
CA LYS A 2 -18.33 31.36 32.55
C LYS A 2 -18.75 29.92 32.19
N ILE A 3 -19.82 29.40 32.77
CA ILE A 3 -20.25 28.00 32.53
C ILE A 3 -21.05 27.83 31.23
N ASN A 4 -21.96 28.76 30.91
CA ASN A 4 -22.77 28.68 29.69
C ASN A 4 -21.94 28.90 28.41
N GLN A 5 -20.87 29.70 28.49
CA GLN A 5 -19.96 29.92 27.37
C GLN A 5 -19.04 28.71 27.14
N LEU A 6 -18.56 28.07 28.21
CA LEU A 6 -17.74 26.86 28.10
C LEU A 6 -18.54 25.68 27.53
N PHE A 7 -19.81 25.55 27.93
CA PHE A 7 -20.73 24.55 27.38
C PHE A 7 -21.01 24.78 25.89
N LEU A 8 -21.19 26.04 25.47
CA LEU A 8 -21.37 26.39 24.07
C LEU A 8 -20.14 26.04 23.22
N ILE A 9 -18.94 26.31 23.75
CA ILE A 9 -17.66 25.95 23.08
C ILE A 9 -17.53 24.42 22.97
N TYR A 10 -17.93 23.67 23.99
CA TYR A 10 -17.87 22.21 23.97
C TYR A 10 -18.86 21.61 22.94
N MET A 11 -20.06 22.19 22.83
CA MET A 11 -21.03 21.85 21.77
C MET A 11 -20.50 22.17 20.37
N LEU A 12 -19.83 23.31 20.19
CA LEU A 12 -19.24 23.70 18.91
C LEU A 12 -18.08 22.76 18.50
N LEU A 13 -17.28 22.30 19.46
CA LEU A 13 -16.20 21.35 19.21
C LEU A 13 -16.74 19.95 18.87
N PHE A 14 -17.86 19.53 19.45
CA PHE A 14 -18.49 18.24 19.12
C PHE A 14 -19.14 18.23 17.72
N ALA A 15 -19.64 19.38 17.24
CA ALA A 15 -20.24 19.49 15.91
C ALA A 15 -19.23 19.34 14.76
N ASN A 16 -17.94 19.60 15.01
CA ASN A 16 -16.89 19.46 14.00
C ASN A 16 -16.40 18.02 13.82
N SER A 17 -16.70 17.11 14.77
CA SER A 17 -16.35 15.69 14.69
C SER A 17 -17.27 14.88 13.78
N ALA A 18 -18.36 15.47 13.27
CA ALA A 18 -19.33 14.79 12.40
C ALA A 18 -18.91 14.75 10.93
N ILE A 19 -17.78 15.36 10.54
CA ILE A 19 -17.23 15.27 9.18
C ILE A 19 -16.40 13.99 9.07
N ALA A 20 -17.07 12.84 9.20
CA ALA A 20 -16.47 11.51 8.99
C ALA A 20 -17.08 10.80 7.76
N GLN A 21 -17.57 11.56 6.78
CA GLN A 21 -18.07 10.99 5.53
C GLN A 21 -17.33 11.61 4.33
N ASP A 22 -16.36 10.87 3.79
CA ASP A 22 -16.18 10.65 2.35
C ASP A 22 -16.35 11.88 1.42
N VAL A 23 -15.88 13.06 1.82
CA VAL A 23 -16.08 14.32 1.08
C VAL A 23 -15.32 14.35 -0.26
N ASN A 24 -14.25 13.57 -0.40
CA ASN A 24 -13.37 13.56 -1.57
C ASN A 24 -13.50 12.32 -2.47
N LYS A 25 -14.66 11.64 -2.47
CA LYS A 25 -14.90 10.53 -3.41
C LYS A 25 -15.91 10.92 -4.47
N ASP A 26 -15.66 10.51 -5.70
CA ASP A 26 -16.51 10.76 -6.86
C ASP A 26 -17.95 10.22 -6.69
N LEU A 27 -18.12 9.19 -5.84
CA LEU A 27 -19.40 8.55 -5.56
C LEU A 27 -19.61 8.39 -4.05
N HIS A 28 -20.77 8.84 -3.56
CA HIS A 28 -21.16 8.74 -2.16
C HIS A 28 -22.09 7.54 -1.93
N THR A 29 -21.99 6.91 -0.76
CA THR A 29 -22.87 5.79 -0.40
C THR A 29 -24.28 6.31 -0.14
N SER A 30 -25.25 5.85 -0.93
CA SER A 30 -26.67 6.16 -0.76
C SER A 30 -27.41 5.10 0.05
N SER A 31 -26.99 3.83 -0.03
CA SER A 31 -27.61 2.73 0.72
C SER A 31 -26.63 1.58 1.00
N ILE A 32 -26.85 0.87 2.09
CA ILE A 32 -26.09 -0.32 2.50
C ILE A 32 -27.09 -1.39 2.96
N SER A 33 -27.00 -2.59 2.38
CA SER A 33 -27.69 -3.80 2.86
C SER A 33 -26.67 -4.76 3.45
N ILE A 34 -26.79 -5.10 4.73
CA ILE A 34 -25.84 -5.98 5.43
C ILE A 34 -26.47 -7.36 5.61
N PHE A 35 -25.72 -8.41 5.28
CA PHE A 35 -26.16 -9.79 5.37
C PHE A 35 -25.51 -10.51 6.56
N LYS A 36 -26.19 -11.54 7.10
CA LYS A 36 -25.74 -12.29 8.28
C LYS A 36 -24.41 -13.02 8.10
N ASN A 37 -24.02 -13.29 6.87
CA ASN A 37 -22.76 -13.97 6.52
C ASN A 37 -21.55 -13.02 6.48
N GLY A 38 -21.68 -11.78 6.97
CA GLY A 38 -20.60 -10.80 6.99
C GLY A 38 -20.37 -10.08 5.67
N THR A 39 -21.25 -10.25 4.68
CA THR A 39 -21.19 -9.51 3.42
C THR A 39 -22.13 -8.31 3.44
N ALA A 40 -21.89 -7.34 2.55
CA ALA A 40 -22.76 -6.19 2.39
C ALA A 40 -22.87 -5.78 0.92
N PHE A 41 -24.02 -5.24 0.54
CA PHE A 41 -24.28 -4.65 -0.76
C PHE A 41 -24.40 -3.14 -0.61
N PHE A 42 -23.59 -2.41 -1.38
CA PHE A 42 -23.50 -0.95 -1.32
C PHE A 42 -24.07 -0.35 -2.60
N ILE A 43 -24.94 0.64 -2.45
CA ILE A 43 -25.35 1.52 -3.55
C ILE A 43 -24.61 2.83 -3.36
N LYS A 44 -23.89 3.25 -4.40
CA LYS A 44 -23.19 4.53 -4.44
C LYS A 44 -23.70 5.35 -5.62
N SER A 45 -23.88 6.65 -5.42
CA SER A 45 -24.32 7.59 -6.44
C SER A 45 -23.59 8.93 -6.32
N GLY A 46 -23.45 9.63 -7.44
CA GLY A 46 -22.73 10.89 -7.50
C GLY A 46 -22.71 11.43 -8.92
N LYS A 47 -22.14 12.63 -9.07
CA LYS A 47 -21.80 13.20 -10.38
C LYS A 47 -20.30 13.11 -10.52
N VAL A 48 -19.84 12.58 -11.65
CA VAL A 48 -18.41 12.43 -11.93
C VAL A 48 -17.99 13.45 -12.99
N PRO A 49 -16.81 14.08 -12.84
CA PRO A 49 -16.23 14.87 -13.92
C PRO A 49 -15.85 13.93 -15.07
N THR A 50 -16.06 14.37 -16.31
CA THR A 50 -15.61 13.63 -17.50
C THR A 50 -14.61 14.48 -18.26
N GLU A 51 -13.58 13.85 -18.79
CA GLU A 51 -12.63 14.45 -19.73
C GLU A 51 -12.81 13.73 -21.06
N ASP A 52 -13.03 14.46 -22.15
CA ASP A 52 -13.34 13.90 -23.47
C ASP A 52 -14.48 12.86 -23.47
N LYS A 53 -15.51 13.09 -22.64
CA LYS A 53 -16.67 12.19 -22.42
C LYS A 53 -16.31 10.84 -21.80
N VAL A 54 -15.12 10.70 -21.23
CA VAL A 54 -14.66 9.53 -20.52
C VAL A 54 -14.49 9.87 -19.05
N TYR A 55 -14.96 8.98 -18.19
CA TYR A 55 -14.61 8.97 -16.78
C TYR A 55 -13.77 7.72 -16.49
N ARG A 56 -12.61 7.91 -15.87
CA ARG A 56 -11.70 6.83 -15.50
C ARG A 56 -11.61 6.75 -13.99
N MET A 57 -12.05 5.62 -13.43
CA MET A 57 -11.92 5.32 -12.01
C MET A 57 -10.58 4.61 -11.78
N THR A 58 -9.57 5.36 -11.32
CA THR A 58 -8.24 4.83 -10.99
C THR A 58 -8.05 4.63 -9.50
N GLU A 59 -8.68 5.47 -8.68
CA GLU A 59 -8.62 5.42 -7.23
C GLU A 59 -9.94 4.93 -6.64
N HIS A 60 -9.89 4.36 -5.43
CA HIS A 60 -11.08 3.94 -4.67
C HIS A 60 -12.00 2.95 -5.40
N ILE A 61 -11.46 2.12 -6.31
CA ILE A 61 -12.18 1.04 -6.96
C ILE A 61 -12.75 0.11 -5.87
N PRO A 62 -14.06 -0.13 -5.81
CA PRO A 62 -14.65 -0.90 -4.73
C PRO A 62 -14.17 -2.35 -4.79
N SER A 63 -13.82 -2.90 -3.63
CA SER A 63 -13.57 -4.32 -3.47
C SER A 63 -14.88 -5.09 -3.68
N ALA A 64 -15.06 -5.62 -4.89
CA ALA A 64 -16.25 -6.35 -5.28
C ALA A 64 -16.09 -7.84 -4.99
N LEU A 65 -17.03 -8.41 -4.25
CA LEU A 65 -17.05 -9.84 -3.97
C LEU A 65 -17.69 -10.58 -5.15
N PHE A 66 -17.08 -11.65 -5.67
CA PHE A 66 -17.66 -12.48 -6.75
C PHE A 66 -18.13 -11.69 -8.00
N GLY A 67 -17.43 -10.61 -8.36
CA GLY A 67 -17.76 -9.82 -9.55
C GLY A 67 -19.02 -8.95 -9.39
N THR A 68 -19.44 -8.66 -8.16
CA THR A 68 -20.63 -7.84 -7.87
C THR A 68 -20.35 -6.34 -8.00
N PHE A 69 -19.93 -5.91 -9.19
CA PHE A 69 -19.76 -4.49 -9.51
C PHE A 69 -20.59 -4.13 -10.74
N TRP A 70 -21.50 -3.18 -10.56
CA TRP A 70 -22.40 -2.71 -11.60
C TRP A 70 -22.40 -1.20 -11.65
N LEU A 71 -22.48 -0.67 -12.87
CA LEU A 71 -22.57 0.76 -13.15
C LEU A 71 -23.86 1.02 -13.91
N SER A 72 -24.52 2.12 -13.57
CA SER A 72 -25.70 2.59 -14.30
C SER A 72 -25.73 4.11 -14.28
N SER A 73 -26.29 4.70 -15.34
CA SER A 73 -26.58 6.13 -15.41
C SER A 73 -28.10 6.30 -15.40
N PRO A 74 -28.69 6.98 -14.40
CA PRO A 74 -30.13 7.26 -14.39
C PRO A 74 -30.59 8.10 -15.59
N SER A 75 -29.69 8.91 -16.15
CA SER A 75 -29.90 9.73 -17.35
C SER A 75 -29.64 8.98 -18.66
N ASN A 76 -29.26 7.70 -18.60
CA ASN A 76 -28.93 6.87 -19.75
C ASN A 76 -27.74 7.43 -20.59
N GLU A 77 -26.80 8.11 -19.93
CA GLU A 77 -25.61 8.70 -20.57
C GLU A 77 -24.42 7.72 -20.63
N LEU A 78 -24.53 6.57 -19.96
CA LEU A 78 -23.50 5.53 -19.93
C LEU A 78 -23.60 4.63 -21.16
N ASN A 79 -22.71 4.85 -22.14
CA ASN A 79 -22.71 4.11 -23.41
C ASN A 79 -21.86 2.83 -23.40
N ASN A 80 -20.71 2.86 -22.72
CA ASN A 80 -19.74 1.75 -22.70
C ASN A 80 -19.06 1.68 -21.33
N VAL A 81 -18.76 0.47 -20.88
CA VAL A 81 -17.92 0.17 -19.72
C VAL A 81 -16.82 -0.78 -20.17
N SER A 82 -15.57 -0.35 -20.01
CA SER A 82 -14.39 -1.17 -20.23
C SER A 82 -13.56 -1.25 -18.96
N SER A 83 -13.04 -2.44 -18.65
CA SER A 83 -12.05 -2.64 -17.61
C SER A 83 -10.79 -3.24 -18.21
N TYR A 84 -9.65 -2.92 -17.60
CA TYR A 84 -8.37 -3.53 -17.94
C TYR A 84 -7.59 -3.69 -16.63
N ILE A 85 -6.75 -4.71 -16.57
CA ILE A 85 -5.83 -4.88 -15.45
C ILE A 85 -4.70 -3.89 -15.69
N ASP A 86 -4.61 -2.89 -14.81
CA ASP A 86 -3.50 -1.95 -14.79
C ASP A 86 -2.53 -2.35 -13.69
N THR A 87 -1.23 -2.26 -13.95
CA THR A 87 -0.22 -2.43 -12.91
C THR A 87 -0.14 -1.12 -12.14
N LEU A 88 -1.09 -0.92 -11.22
CA LEU A 88 -0.96 0.14 -10.24
C LEU A 88 0.23 -0.22 -9.34
N GLU A 89 1.36 0.45 -9.57
CA GLU A 89 2.47 0.50 -8.62
C GLU A 89 1.97 1.21 -7.36
N SER A 90 1.27 0.47 -6.49
CA SER A 90 0.96 0.96 -5.17
C SER A 90 2.26 0.97 -4.39
N SER A 91 2.85 2.15 -4.21
CA SER A 91 3.95 2.38 -3.29
C SER A 91 3.44 2.36 -1.84
N GLU A 92 2.69 1.32 -1.45
CA GLU A 92 2.40 1.09 -0.04
C GLU A 92 3.73 0.81 0.64
N LYS A 93 4.27 1.84 1.29
CA LYS A 93 5.48 1.77 2.10
C LYS A 93 5.23 0.80 3.25
N MET A 94 5.65 -0.45 3.08
CA MET A 94 5.49 -1.47 4.11
C MET A 94 6.68 -1.40 5.06
N LEU A 95 6.43 -1.44 6.37
CA LEU A 95 7.49 -1.52 7.35
C LEU A 95 8.24 -2.85 7.18
N ALA A 96 9.56 -2.80 7.01
CA ALA A 96 10.39 -3.99 6.95
C ALA A 96 10.32 -4.78 8.27
N ASN A 97 9.92 -6.05 8.17
CA ASN A 97 9.79 -7.01 9.26
C ASN A 97 10.80 -8.17 9.17
N SER A 98 11.59 -8.26 8.10
CA SER A 98 12.61 -9.28 7.89
C SER A 98 13.94 -8.70 7.39
N ILE A 99 15.04 -9.47 7.52
CA ILE A 99 16.36 -9.08 6.96
C ILE A 99 16.27 -8.86 5.44
N ALA A 100 15.51 -9.69 4.72
CA ALA A 100 15.31 -9.56 3.28
C ALA A 100 14.63 -8.24 2.92
N GLU A 101 13.53 -7.92 3.60
CA GLU A 101 12.81 -6.66 3.40
C GLU A 101 13.67 -5.45 3.80
N MET A 102 14.44 -5.59 4.88
CA MET A 102 15.33 -4.52 5.35
C MET A 102 16.47 -4.24 4.35
N LEU A 103 17.04 -5.27 3.71
CA LEU A 103 18.02 -5.08 2.64
C LEU A 103 17.37 -4.52 1.37
N SER A 104 16.14 -4.94 1.05
CA SER A 104 15.37 -4.42 -0.09
C SER A 104 15.02 -2.94 0.07
N ALA A 105 14.69 -2.49 1.27
CA ALA A 105 14.44 -1.08 1.59
C ALA A 105 15.67 -0.18 1.39
N ASN A 106 16.87 -0.76 1.39
CA ASN A 106 18.15 -0.06 1.40
C ASN A 106 19.05 -0.46 0.22
N LEU A 107 18.46 -0.79 -0.94
CA LEU A 107 19.22 -1.03 -2.17
C LEU A 107 20.15 0.16 -2.49
N GLY A 108 21.37 -0.16 -2.91
CA GLY A 108 22.41 0.82 -3.21
C GLY A 108 23.12 1.38 -1.97
N GLN A 109 22.66 1.09 -0.75
CA GLN A 109 23.39 1.48 0.46
C GLN A 109 24.52 0.51 0.78
N ARG A 110 25.57 1.05 1.41
CA ARG A 110 26.68 0.27 1.95
C ARG A 110 26.27 -0.31 3.31
N VAL A 111 26.45 -1.61 3.47
CA VAL A 111 26.10 -2.34 4.71
C VAL A 111 27.21 -3.29 5.09
N LYS A 112 27.25 -3.64 6.38
CA LYS A 112 28.03 -4.76 6.90
C LYS A 112 27.09 -5.88 7.32
N LEU A 113 27.28 -7.07 6.75
CA LEU A 113 26.54 -8.27 7.08
C LEU A 113 27.39 -9.13 8.01
N HIS A 114 26.81 -9.51 9.15
CA HIS A 114 27.38 -10.51 10.02
C HIS A 114 26.88 -11.88 9.58
N ILE A 115 27.79 -12.66 8.98
CA ILE A 115 27.54 -14.00 8.47
C ILE A 115 28.18 -14.99 9.47
N GLY A 116 27.42 -15.97 9.94
CA GLY A 116 27.96 -16.91 10.94
C GLY A 116 28.43 -16.24 12.25
N GLU A 117 29.43 -16.81 12.93
CA GLU A 117 29.89 -16.32 14.25
C GLU A 117 30.88 -15.17 14.21
N SER A 118 31.76 -15.13 13.20
CA SER A 118 32.88 -14.18 13.13
C SER A 118 33.08 -13.53 11.78
N GLU A 119 32.36 -13.98 10.75
CA GLU A 119 32.52 -13.45 9.40
C GLU A 119 31.72 -12.16 9.24
N VAL A 120 32.38 -11.12 8.76
CA VAL A 120 31.77 -9.82 8.47
C VAL A 120 32.09 -9.49 7.03
N VAL A 121 31.04 -9.30 6.24
CA VAL A 121 31.14 -8.91 4.84
C VAL A 121 30.63 -7.49 4.70
N GLU A 122 31.43 -6.62 4.10
CA GLU A 122 31.04 -5.25 3.79
C GLU A 122 30.87 -5.08 2.28
N GLY A 123 29.75 -4.50 1.87
CA GLY A 123 29.45 -4.31 0.45
C GLY A 123 28.28 -3.38 0.22
N VAL A 124 28.00 -3.10 -1.06
CA VAL A 124 26.81 -2.37 -1.50
C VAL A 124 25.72 -3.38 -1.82
N VAL A 125 24.52 -3.19 -1.25
CA VAL A 125 23.37 -4.06 -1.51
C VAL A 125 22.91 -3.87 -2.95
N GLU A 126 22.98 -4.93 -3.75
CA GLU A 126 22.47 -4.98 -5.12
C GLU A 126 21.29 -5.95 -5.22
N GLU A 127 20.45 -5.68 -6.21
CA GLU A 127 19.09 -6.19 -6.31
C GLU A 127 19.01 -7.73 -6.16
N LEU A 128 17.98 -8.15 -5.40
CA LEU A 128 17.43 -9.49 -5.40
C LEU A 128 17.05 -9.85 -6.84
N GLY A 129 17.36 -11.05 -7.33
CA GLY A 129 16.88 -11.47 -8.64
C GLY A 129 15.36 -11.26 -8.73
N LYS A 130 14.91 -10.33 -9.59
CA LYS A 130 13.50 -10.10 -9.86
C LYS A 130 12.90 -11.40 -10.40
N MET A 131 12.21 -12.15 -9.55
CA MET A 131 11.18 -13.06 -9.99
C MET A 131 9.86 -12.35 -9.66
N GLU A 132 9.08 -12.07 -10.70
CA GLU A 132 7.92 -11.16 -10.75
C GLU A 132 6.77 -11.45 -9.75
N ASP A 133 6.93 -12.37 -8.80
CA ASP A 133 5.93 -12.72 -7.80
C ASP A 133 6.57 -12.92 -6.41
N VAL A 134 6.99 -11.81 -5.79
CA VAL A 134 7.48 -11.77 -4.38
C VAL A 134 6.44 -12.30 -3.38
N ARG A 135 5.18 -12.46 -3.78
CA ARG A 135 4.10 -13.02 -2.95
C ARG A 135 4.10 -14.56 -2.88
N LEU A 136 4.85 -15.25 -3.72
CA LEU A 136 4.87 -16.73 -3.79
C LEU A 136 6.21 -17.36 -3.42
N ILE A 137 7.26 -16.57 -3.25
CA ILE A 137 8.55 -17.08 -2.79
C ILE A 137 8.46 -17.30 -1.28
N SER A 138 8.52 -18.55 -0.86
CA SER A 138 8.73 -18.87 0.55
C SER A 138 9.95 -18.05 1.05
N PRO A 139 9.88 -17.37 2.21
CA PRO A 139 11.00 -16.57 2.76
C PRO A 139 12.29 -17.38 3.01
N ARG A 140 12.28 -18.67 2.67
CA ARG A 140 13.38 -19.61 2.78
C ARG A 140 14.36 -19.60 1.60
N GLN A 141 14.15 -18.82 0.54
CA GLN A 141 15.03 -18.83 -0.64
C GLN A 141 15.43 -17.42 -1.13
N SER A 142 15.29 -16.39 -0.30
CA SER A 142 15.77 -15.06 -0.64
C SER A 142 17.31 -15.06 -0.73
N ILE A 143 17.83 -14.79 -1.92
CA ILE A 143 19.26 -14.59 -2.20
C ILE A 143 19.54 -13.11 -2.33
N ILE A 144 20.63 -12.60 -1.76
CA ILE A 144 21.06 -11.21 -1.91
C ILE A 144 22.42 -11.16 -2.60
N ASN A 145 22.59 -10.15 -3.46
CA ASN A 145 23.87 -9.85 -4.09
C ASN A 145 24.52 -8.65 -3.40
N LEU A 146 25.79 -8.78 -3.06
CA LEU A 146 26.61 -7.69 -2.57
C LEU A 146 27.71 -7.39 -3.57
N ARG A 147 27.84 -6.11 -3.95
CA ARG A 147 29.00 -5.65 -4.71
C ARG A 147 30.13 -5.22 -3.78
N MET A 148 31.29 -5.82 -3.99
CA MET A 148 32.51 -5.64 -3.20
C MET A 148 33.70 -5.43 -4.14
N ASP A 149 34.28 -4.23 -4.19
CA ASP A 149 35.53 -3.95 -4.94
C ASP A 149 35.60 -4.54 -6.36
N GLY A 150 34.48 -4.44 -7.10
CA GLY A 150 34.36 -4.96 -8.47
C GLY A 150 34.04 -6.46 -8.58
N LYS A 151 33.77 -7.14 -7.47
CA LYS A 151 33.29 -8.52 -7.39
C LYS A 151 31.87 -8.55 -6.83
N TRP A 152 31.16 -9.64 -7.09
CA TRP A 152 29.84 -9.91 -6.52
C TRP A 152 29.92 -11.09 -5.58
N LEU A 153 29.33 -10.95 -4.40
CA LEU A 153 29.09 -12.04 -3.48
C LEU A 153 27.58 -12.29 -3.42
N THR A 154 27.18 -13.52 -3.73
CA THR A 154 25.80 -13.97 -3.56
C THR A 154 25.72 -14.82 -2.30
N LEU A 155 24.76 -14.51 -1.43
CA LEU A 155 24.52 -15.23 -0.19
C LEU A 155 23.03 -15.38 0.08
N THR A 156 22.67 -16.36 0.89
CA THR A 156 21.28 -16.55 1.31
C THR A 156 20.98 -15.67 2.52
N VAL A 157 19.77 -15.11 2.58
CA VAL A 157 19.37 -14.25 3.72
C VAL A 157 19.42 -14.99 5.07
N GLN A 158 19.33 -16.33 5.06
CA GLN A 158 19.38 -17.18 6.26
C GLN A 158 20.75 -17.19 6.94
N GLU A 159 21.83 -16.95 6.19
CA GLU A 159 23.19 -16.93 6.72
C GLU A 159 23.49 -15.61 7.44
N ILE A 160 22.68 -14.58 7.18
CA ILE A 160 22.80 -13.25 7.78
C ILE A 160 22.17 -13.26 9.17
N ARG A 161 22.97 -13.02 10.20
CA ARG A 161 22.50 -12.90 11.59
C ARG A 161 22.11 -11.47 11.95
N ARG A 162 22.79 -10.49 11.37
CA ARG A 162 22.63 -9.07 11.67
C ARG A 162 23.09 -8.20 10.51
N ILE A 163 22.40 -7.08 10.30
CA ILE A 163 22.79 -6.00 9.40
C ILE A 163 23.28 -4.81 10.24
N GLU A 164 24.44 -4.26 9.90
CA GLU A 164 24.91 -2.96 10.40
C GLU A 164 24.90 -1.95 9.24
N PHE A 165 24.23 -0.82 9.45
CA PHE A 165 24.13 0.26 8.48
C PHE A 165 25.12 1.37 8.85
N THR A 166 25.86 1.87 7.85
CA THR A 166 26.77 3.01 8.04
C THR A 166 26.04 4.35 8.03
N GLU A 167 24.82 4.38 7.45
CA GLU A 167 23.93 5.53 7.37
C GLU A 167 22.57 5.20 8.00
N PRO A 168 21.74 6.19 8.34
CA PRO A 168 20.40 5.93 8.85
C PRO A 168 19.59 5.10 7.84
N PRO A 169 19.11 3.91 8.22
CA PRO A 169 18.46 3.04 7.25
C PRO A 169 17.03 3.47 6.95
N ASN A 170 16.62 3.26 5.71
CA ASN A 170 15.22 3.26 5.33
C ASN A 170 14.53 2.01 5.92
N ARG A 171 13.40 2.22 6.60
CA ARG A 171 12.62 1.17 7.24
C ARG A 171 11.43 0.71 6.40
N TYR A 172 11.24 1.31 5.23
CA TYR A 172 10.12 1.06 4.35
C TYR A 172 10.62 0.57 2.99
N TYR A 173 10.03 -0.52 2.49
CA TYR A 173 10.27 -1.03 1.13
C TYR A 173 9.03 -0.87 0.25
#